data_AF-A0A8H6PWX3-F1
#
_entry.id   AF-A0A8H6PWX3-F1
#
_cell.length_a   1.000
_cell.length_b   1.000
_cell.length_c   1.000
_cell.angle_alpha   90.00
_cell.angle_beta   90.00
_cell.angle_gamma   90.00
#
_symmetry.space_group_name_H-M   'P 1'
#
loop_
_entity.id
_entity.type
_entity.pdbx_description
1 polymer ?
#
loop_
_entity_poly.entity_id
_entity_poly.type
_entity_poly.pdbx_seq_one_letter_code
_entity_poly.pdbx_strand_id
1 'polypeptide(L)'
;MERDGVDNALEFSVVTASGDLVTANAYQNSDLFWALRGGGGGTFGVVTQVTIPHFGTPWRTIRLRYRAVTDARGGGYYTVIPILPWEKNHTLSVLSFTHFHANTSNTTEIGQVYEPLVKKLNATAGVYTQYRSFLMPSFHEAITKLLLVGDADATGQIGFLFSRLFSRDLLTSEDGPARLSSTISKFRYTPGEAVAGIVVGGVAVAENAGKVDSALNPAWRKAVVHIVYVRSWSPNATLSEQQAVIKNVTDVELPWLQGVEGADNMGAYVNEAFGWEPNFQESFWGSNYPRLYSIKQKWDPDGLFIARRMVGSEDWDDQGLCRIAK
;
A
#
# COMPACT_ATOMS: atom_id res chain seq x y z
N MET A 1 -13.37 16.36 3.12
CA MET A 1 -12.29 16.40 2.13
C MET A 1 -11.55 15.08 2.31
N GLU A 2 -11.79 14.11 1.43
CA GLU A 2 -11.17 12.79 1.53
C GLU A 2 -9.73 12.92 1.01
N ARG A 3 -8.74 12.64 1.87
CA ARG A 3 -7.33 12.66 1.53
C ARG A 3 -6.69 11.37 2.05
N ASP A 4 -5.56 10.95 1.49
CA ASP A 4 -4.78 9.84 2.07
C ASP A 4 -4.28 10.19 3.48
N GLY A 5 -3.83 9.17 4.22
CA GLY A 5 -3.50 9.28 5.65
C GLY A 5 -2.50 10.41 5.95
N VAL A 6 -1.43 10.51 5.17
CA VAL A 6 -0.41 11.55 5.37
C VAL A 6 -0.91 12.94 4.97
N ASP A 7 -1.84 13.02 4.01
CA ASP A 7 -2.45 14.27 3.60
C ASP A 7 -3.46 14.88 4.58
N ASN A 8 -3.84 14.10 5.60
CA ASN A 8 -4.65 14.57 6.72
C ASN A 8 -3.81 15.15 7.87
N ALA A 9 -2.49 14.93 7.92
CA ALA A 9 -1.67 15.50 8.99
C ALA A 9 -1.65 17.03 8.91
N LEU A 10 -1.93 17.69 10.04
CA LEU A 10 -1.92 19.15 10.18
C LEU A 10 -0.62 19.64 10.83
N GLU A 11 -0.06 18.86 11.75
CA GLU A 11 1.12 19.21 12.53
C GLU A 11 1.79 17.96 13.10
N PHE A 12 3.11 18.03 13.27
CA PHE A 12 3.92 17.06 14.01
C PHE A 12 4.74 17.76 15.10
N SER A 13 4.86 17.13 16.26
CA SER A 13 5.91 17.42 17.23
C SER A 13 7.04 16.41 17.06
N VAL A 14 8.27 16.90 16.91
CA VAL A 14 9.41 16.08 16.47
C VAL A 14 10.62 16.39 17.34
N VAL A 15 11.27 15.37 17.89
CA VAL A 15 12.61 15.50 18.46
C VAL A 15 13.64 15.30 17.34
N THR A 16 14.45 16.33 17.08
CA THR A 16 15.47 16.36 16.03
C THR A 16 16.71 15.55 16.42
N ALA A 17 17.67 15.40 15.50
CA ALA A 17 18.96 14.76 15.79
C ALA A 17 19.79 15.54 16.82
N SER A 18 19.59 16.86 16.92
CA SER A 18 20.18 17.71 17.97
C SER A 18 19.52 17.57 19.33
N GLY A 19 18.40 16.85 19.43
CA GLY A 19 17.62 16.69 20.66
C GLY A 19 16.58 17.79 20.91
N ASP A 20 16.36 18.69 19.96
CA ASP A 20 15.38 19.77 20.08
C ASP A 20 13.96 19.28 19.79
N LEU A 21 12.99 19.65 20.62
CA LEU A 21 11.57 19.44 20.32
C LEU A 21 11.06 20.58 19.45
N VAL A 22 10.73 20.28 18.19
CA VAL A 22 10.24 21.25 17.21
C VAL A 22 8.83 20.93 16.75
N THR A 23 8.10 21.98 16.36
CA THR A 23 6.81 21.87 15.67
C THR A 23 7.01 21.95 14.16
N ALA A 24 6.45 21.01 13.41
CA ALA A 24 6.45 20.99 11.96
C ALA A 24 5.02 21.02 11.42
N ASN A 25 4.65 22.11 10.75
CA ASN A 25 3.34 22.31 10.11
C ASN A 25 3.48 23.17 8.85
N ALA A 26 2.36 23.63 8.26
CA ALA A 26 2.38 24.44 7.05
C ALA A 26 3.04 25.83 7.22
N TYR A 27 3.25 26.29 8.45
CA TYR A 27 3.73 27.64 8.78
C TYR A 27 5.11 27.65 9.46
N GLN A 28 5.52 26.53 10.06
CA GLN A 28 6.77 26.39 10.80
C GLN A 28 7.45 25.07 10.43
N ASN A 29 8.76 25.10 10.14
CA ASN A 29 9.54 23.93 9.71
C ASN A 29 8.84 23.16 8.58
N SER A 30 8.35 23.88 7.58
CA SER A 30 7.44 23.36 6.54
C SER A 30 8.11 22.36 5.60
N ASP A 31 9.44 22.39 5.50
CA ASP A 31 10.24 21.37 4.82
C ASP A 31 10.21 20.04 5.58
N LEU A 32 10.41 20.06 6.90
CA LEU A 32 10.27 18.88 7.76
C LEU A 32 8.83 18.35 7.73
N PHE A 33 7.84 19.24 7.79
CA PHE A 33 6.42 18.89 7.68
C PHE A 33 6.12 18.17 6.37
N TRP A 34 6.64 18.67 5.25
CA TRP A 34 6.50 18.05 3.94
C TRP A 34 7.13 16.65 3.91
N ALA A 35 8.35 16.51 4.44
CA ALA A 35 9.07 15.23 4.47
C ALA A 35 8.36 14.18 5.34
N LEU A 36 7.84 14.56 6.50
CA LEU A 36 7.09 13.65 7.39
C LEU A 36 5.78 13.16 6.76
N ARG A 37 5.24 13.89 5.78
CA ARG A 37 4.03 13.51 5.03
C ARG A 37 4.36 12.66 3.81
N GLY A 38 4.93 11.48 4.02
CA GLY A 38 5.15 10.46 2.99
C GLY A 38 6.62 10.09 2.74
N GLY A 39 7.58 10.75 3.40
CA GLY A 39 9.01 10.48 3.25
C GLY A 39 9.53 9.22 3.96
N GLY A 40 8.66 8.45 4.62
CA GLY A 40 9.03 7.26 5.39
C GLY A 40 9.44 7.59 6.83
N GLY A 41 9.16 6.65 7.74
CA GLY A 41 9.47 6.79 9.17
C GLY A 41 10.95 6.53 9.49
N GLY A 42 11.39 7.00 10.66
CA GLY A 42 12.70 6.63 11.21
C GLY A 42 13.91 7.32 10.59
N THR A 43 13.73 8.40 9.80
CA THR A 43 14.85 9.11 9.15
C THR A 43 14.94 10.60 9.46
N PHE A 44 13.83 11.31 9.71
CA PHE A 44 13.86 12.78 9.89
C PHE A 44 13.89 13.25 11.35
N GLY A 45 13.66 12.35 12.30
CA GLY A 45 13.48 12.67 13.72
C GLY A 45 12.55 11.68 14.42
N VAL A 46 12.37 11.86 15.73
CA VAL A 46 11.42 11.08 16.53
C VAL A 46 10.13 11.87 16.65
N VAL A 47 9.08 11.43 15.96
CA VAL A 47 7.74 12.01 16.09
C VAL A 47 7.14 11.61 17.43
N THR A 48 6.75 12.59 18.24
CA THR A 48 6.12 12.38 19.56
C THR A 48 4.62 12.67 19.56
N GLN A 49 4.15 13.50 18.64
CA GLN A 49 2.74 13.84 18.49
C GLN A 49 2.40 14.12 17.01
N VAL A 50 1.17 13.78 16.62
CA VAL A 50 0.58 14.14 15.32
C VAL A 50 -0.79 14.74 15.57
N THR A 51 -1.08 15.88 14.94
CA THR A 51 -2.42 16.48 14.93
C THR A 51 -3.10 16.17 13.60
N ILE A 52 -4.29 15.57 13.66
CA ILE A 52 -5.12 15.23 12.50
C ILE A 52 -6.53 15.81 12.65
N PRO A 53 -7.23 16.18 11.56
CA PRO A 53 -8.60 16.63 11.64
C PRO A 53 -9.50 15.50 12.13
N HIS A 54 -10.44 15.84 13.01
CA HIS A 54 -11.53 14.94 13.34
C HIS A 54 -12.66 15.12 12.34
N PHE A 55 -13.04 14.05 11.66
CA PHE A 55 -14.16 14.08 10.72
C PHE A 55 -15.48 13.80 11.47
N GLY A 56 -16.11 14.87 11.96
CA GLY A 56 -17.49 14.80 12.46
C GLY A 56 -18.45 14.62 11.29
N THR A 57 -19.13 13.47 11.19
CA THR A 57 -20.08 13.20 10.11
C THR A 57 -21.33 14.08 10.21
N PRO A 58 -21.69 14.77 9.12
CA PRO A 58 -22.97 14.47 8.48
C PRO A 58 -22.85 14.33 6.96
N TRP A 59 -23.42 13.25 6.45
CA TRP A 59 -23.33 12.80 5.06
C TRP A 59 -24.18 13.66 4.11
N ARG A 60 -23.63 14.09 2.97
CA ARG A 60 -24.41 14.56 1.80
C ARG A 60 -23.86 14.06 0.46
N THR A 61 -24.83 13.72 -0.38
CA THR A 61 -24.97 13.18 -1.74
C THR A 61 -23.80 13.27 -2.74
N ILE A 62 -23.61 12.20 -3.54
CA ILE A 62 -22.92 12.22 -4.85
C ILE A 62 -23.75 11.46 -5.90
N ARG A 63 -23.78 11.98 -7.14
CA ARG A 63 -24.43 11.41 -8.33
C ARG A 63 -23.49 10.47 -9.09
N LEU A 64 -24.04 9.37 -9.61
CA LEU A 64 -23.33 8.26 -10.29
C LEU A 64 -23.39 8.36 -11.83
N ARG A 65 -22.28 7.97 -12.50
CA ARG A 65 -22.24 7.15 -13.73
C ARG A 65 -20.97 6.26 -13.75
N TYR A 66 -21.14 5.02 -14.17
CA TYR A 66 -20.22 3.85 -14.26
C TYR A 66 -18.69 4.08 -14.22
N ARG A 67 -18.04 3.60 -13.14
CA ARG A 67 -16.62 3.14 -12.94
C ARG A 67 -16.49 2.42 -11.56
N ALA A 68 -17.52 1.61 -11.31
CA ALA A 68 -17.89 0.79 -10.16
C ALA A 68 -17.35 1.15 -8.76
N VAL A 69 -16.19 0.63 -8.32
CA VAL A 69 -15.85 0.61 -6.88
C VAL A 69 -15.19 1.92 -6.44
N THR A 70 -14.01 2.26 -6.97
CA THR A 70 -13.31 3.50 -6.57
C THR A 70 -14.06 4.77 -6.94
N ASP A 71 -14.88 4.73 -7.98
CA ASP A 71 -15.60 5.91 -8.46
C ASP A 71 -16.94 6.09 -7.75
N ALA A 72 -17.46 5.01 -7.14
CA ALA A 72 -18.46 5.10 -6.08
C ALA A 72 -17.83 5.45 -4.71
N ARG A 73 -16.53 5.81 -4.67
CA ARG A 73 -15.75 6.05 -3.44
C ARG A 73 -15.70 4.83 -2.50
N GLY A 74 -15.86 3.65 -3.07
CA GLY A 74 -15.57 2.39 -2.42
C GLY A 74 -14.07 2.12 -2.36
N GLY A 75 -13.58 1.75 -1.19
CA GLY A 75 -12.20 1.30 -0.98
C GLY A 75 -12.18 0.03 -0.14
N GLY A 76 -11.05 -0.65 -0.06
CA GLY A 76 -10.94 -1.86 0.75
C GLY A 76 -9.82 -2.77 0.28
N TYR A 77 -9.95 -4.06 0.57
CA TYR A 77 -8.94 -5.04 0.22
C TYR A 77 -9.58 -6.28 -0.41
N TYR A 78 -8.79 -6.96 -1.23
CA TYR A 78 -9.07 -8.29 -1.70
C TYR A 78 -7.87 -9.19 -1.43
N THR A 79 -8.16 -10.46 -1.20
CA THR A 79 -7.16 -11.48 -0.95
C THR A 79 -7.32 -12.58 -1.96
N VAL A 80 -6.22 -12.94 -2.60
CA VAL A 80 -6.10 -14.12 -3.45
C VAL A 80 -5.25 -15.14 -2.72
N ILE A 81 -5.81 -16.31 -2.46
CA ILE A 81 -5.08 -17.47 -1.92
C ILE A 81 -5.12 -18.53 -3.01
N PRO A 82 -4.08 -18.65 -3.86
CA PRO A 82 -4.10 -19.58 -4.98
C PRO A 82 -4.21 -21.05 -4.53
N ILE A 83 -3.60 -21.38 -3.39
CA ILE A 83 -3.55 -22.75 -2.85
C ILE A 83 -3.90 -22.72 -1.36
N LEU A 84 -5.19 -22.89 -1.04
CA LEU A 84 -5.68 -23.06 0.33
C LEU A 84 -5.94 -24.54 0.61
N PRO A 85 -5.21 -25.17 1.56
CA PRO A 85 -5.56 -26.50 2.05
C PRO A 85 -6.95 -26.50 2.70
N TRP A 86 -7.84 -27.38 2.26
CA TRP A 86 -9.21 -27.47 2.79
C TRP A 86 -9.48 -28.80 3.49
N GLU A 87 -9.24 -29.90 2.79
CA GLU A 87 -9.37 -31.27 3.29
C GLU A 87 -8.13 -32.09 2.92
N LYS A 88 -8.01 -33.30 3.48
CA LYS A 88 -6.87 -34.19 3.18
C LYS A 88 -6.78 -34.44 1.67
N ASN A 89 -5.73 -33.92 1.04
CA ASN A 89 -5.43 -33.97 -0.39
C ASN A 89 -6.31 -33.08 -1.31
N HIS A 90 -7.06 -32.12 -0.77
CA HIS A 90 -7.80 -31.15 -1.57
C HIS A 90 -7.37 -29.71 -1.28
N THR A 91 -7.22 -28.93 -2.35
CA THR A 91 -6.90 -27.50 -2.28
C THR A 91 -7.98 -26.68 -2.98
N LEU A 92 -8.25 -25.49 -2.46
CA LEU A 92 -9.13 -24.51 -3.06
C LEU A 92 -8.33 -23.26 -3.45
N SER A 93 -8.76 -22.58 -4.50
CA SER A 93 -8.33 -21.21 -4.78
C SER A 93 -9.40 -20.24 -4.28
N VAL A 94 -9.02 -19.31 -3.41
CA VAL A 94 -9.96 -18.36 -2.82
C VAL A 94 -9.65 -16.96 -3.32
N LEU A 95 -10.69 -16.26 -3.76
CA LEU A 95 -10.67 -14.83 -4.04
C LEU A 95 -11.76 -14.19 -3.18
N SER A 96 -11.35 -13.37 -2.22
CA SER A 96 -12.25 -12.67 -1.30
C SER A 96 -12.11 -11.17 -1.47
N PHE A 97 -13.22 -10.44 -1.40
CA PHE A 97 -13.26 -8.98 -1.47
C PHE A 97 -13.97 -8.43 -0.24
N THR A 98 -13.35 -7.47 0.44
CA THR A 98 -13.96 -6.68 1.51
C THR A 98 -13.86 -5.21 1.15
N HIS A 99 -14.99 -4.60 0.80
CA HIS A 99 -15.05 -3.21 0.39
C HIS A 99 -15.99 -2.41 1.28
N PHE A 100 -15.58 -1.18 1.57
CA PHE A 100 -16.29 -0.20 2.37
C PHE A 100 -16.75 0.93 1.46
N HIS A 101 -18.04 1.24 1.49
CA HIS A 101 -18.63 2.38 0.80
C HIS A 101 -19.15 3.34 1.86
N ALA A 102 -18.49 4.49 1.98
CA ALA A 102 -18.94 5.53 2.90
C ALA A 102 -20.18 6.25 2.34
N ASN A 103 -20.95 6.91 3.21
CA ASN A 103 -22.04 7.82 2.85
C ASN A 103 -23.23 7.22 2.09
N THR A 104 -23.41 5.89 2.07
CA THR A 104 -24.59 5.27 1.44
C THR A 104 -25.43 4.50 2.46
N SER A 105 -26.76 4.68 2.37
CA SER A 105 -27.74 3.86 3.08
C SER A 105 -28.45 2.87 2.15
N ASN A 106 -28.05 2.79 0.89
CA ASN A 106 -28.73 2.01 -0.14
C ASN A 106 -27.86 0.85 -0.63
N THR A 107 -28.06 -0.33 -0.04
CA THR A 107 -27.37 -1.56 -0.46
C THR A 107 -27.74 -2.00 -1.87
N THR A 108 -28.90 -1.58 -2.40
CA THR A 108 -29.34 -1.92 -3.77
C THR A 108 -28.46 -1.23 -4.81
N GLU A 109 -28.13 0.05 -4.62
CA GLU A 109 -27.22 0.79 -5.50
C GLU A 109 -25.82 0.14 -5.50
N ILE A 110 -25.34 -0.26 -4.32
CA ILE A 110 -24.07 -1.01 -4.22
C ILE A 110 -24.17 -2.39 -4.89
N GLY A 111 -25.31 -3.07 -4.77
CA GLY A 111 -25.57 -4.32 -5.49
C GLY A 111 -25.38 -4.18 -6.99
N GLN A 112 -25.93 -3.12 -7.58
CA GLN A 112 -25.81 -2.82 -9.02
C GLN A 112 -24.36 -2.56 -9.45
N VAL A 113 -23.52 -2.01 -8.56
CA VAL A 113 -22.09 -1.81 -8.81
C VAL A 113 -21.34 -3.14 -8.98
N TYR A 114 -21.69 -4.16 -8.20
CA TYR A 114 -21.03 -5.48 -8.24
C TYR A 114 -21.73 -6.49 -9.14
N GLU A 115 -22.98 -6.26 -9.54
CA GLU A 115 -23.78 -7.18 -10.35
C GLU A 115 -23.07 -7.68 -11.62
N PRO A 116 -22.38 -6.84 -12.43
CA PRO A 116 -21.68 -7.33 -13.61
C PRO A 116 -20.56 -8.32 -13.29
N LEU A 117 -19.81 -8.09 -12.20
CA LEU A 117 -18.76 -8.97 -11.73
C LEU A 117 -19.34 -10.31 -11.25
N VAL A 118 -20.35 -10.25 -10.37
CA VAL A 118 -21.00 -11.45 -9.82
C VAL A 118 -21.62 -12.29 -10.94
N LYS A 119 -22.28 -11.65 -11.92
CA LYS A 119 -22.83 -12.34 -13.09
C LYS A 119 -21.76 -13.06 -13.90
N LYS A 120 -20.61 -12.42 -14.13
CA LYS A 120 -19.48 -13.02 -14.85
C LYS A 120 -18.88 -14.19 -14.09
N LEU A 121 -18.70 -14.06 -12.77
CA LEU A 121 -18.18 -15.13 -11.93
C LEU A 121 -19.13 -16.34 -11.89
N ASN A 122 -20.44 -16.11 -11.74
CA ASN A 122 -21.45 -17.16 -11.76
C ASN A 122 -21.54 -17.91 -13.10
N ALA A 123 -21.16 -17.26 -14.20
CA ALA A 123 -21.10 -17.89 -15.52
C ALA A 123 -19.80 -18.67 -15.77
N THR A 124 -18.82 -18.60 -14.87
CA THR A 124 -17.52 -19.25 -15.03
C THR A 124 -17.54 -20.64 -14.40
N ALA A 125 -17.32 -21.67 -15.21
CA ALA A 125 -17.32 -23.06 -14.74
C ALA A 125 -16.28 -23.29 -13.63
N GLY A 126 -16.68 -23.96 -12.55
CA GLY A 126 -15.82 -24.24 -11.39
C GLY A 126 -15.64 -23.08 -10.41
N VAL A 127 -16.30 -21.94 -10.63
CA VAL A 127 -16.28 -20.79 -9.71
C VAL A 127 -17.59 -20.74 -8.91
N TYR A 128 -17.45 -20.73 -7.58
CA TYR A 128 -18.57 -20.55 -6.66
C TYR A 128 -18.48 -19.15 -6.06
N THR A 129 -19.55 -18.36 -6.23
CA THR A 129 -19.56 -16.95 -5.80
C THR A 129 -20.57 -16.73 -4.70
N GLN A 130 -20.16 -16.00 -3.67
CA GLN A 130 -21.06 -15.46 -2.66
C GLN A 130 -20.90 -13.95 -2.61
N TYR A 131 -22.04 -13.23 -2.67
CA TYR A 131 -22.09 -11.79 -2.54
C TYR A 131 -23.02 -11.42 -1.38
N ARG A 132 -22.58 -10.51 -0.52
CA ARG A 132 -23.39 -9.92 0.55
C ARG A 132 -23.05 -8.44 0.69
N SER A 133 -24.07 -7.63 0.89
CA SER A 133 -23.94 -6.22 1.29
C SER A 133 -24.91 -5.95 2.43
N PHE A 134 -24.45 -5.20 3.42
CA PHE A 134 -25.24 -4.82 4.59
C PHE A 134 -24.80 -3.44 5.07
N LEU A 135 -25.70 -2.74 5.76
CA LEU A 135 -25.45 -1.41 6.28
C LEU A 135 -24.73 -1.50 7.63
N MET A 136 -23.77 -0.61 7.84
CA MET A 136 -23.16 -0.37 9.14
C MET A 136 -23.62 1.00 9.66
N PRO A 137 -24.23 1.08 10.86
CA PRO A 137 -24.76 2.33 11.39
C PRO A 137 -23.71 3.43 11.60
N SER A 138 -22.46 3.03 11.87
CA SER A 138 -21.35 3.95 12.05
C SER A 138 -20.03 3.30 11.64
N PHE A 139 -19.01 4.14 11.38
CA PHE A 139 -17.65 3.66 11.19
C PHE A 139 -17.11 2.95 12.44
N HIS A 140 -17.47 3.41 13.63
CA HIS A 140 -17.12 2.73 14.88
C HIS A 140 -17.66 1.29 14.92
N GLU A 141 -18.92 1.08 14.53
CA GLU A 141 -19.47 -0.27 14.42
C GLU A 141 -18.78 -1.08 13.32
N ALA A 142 -18.45 -0.48 12.18
CA ALA A 142 -17.69 -1.17 11.13
C ALA A 142 -16.33 -1.66 11.64
N ILE A 143 -15.59 -0.82 12.38
CA ILE A 143 -14.33 -1.23 12.99
C ILE A 143 -14.55 -2.34 14.03
N THR A 144 -15.39 -2.09 15.03
CA THR A 144 -15.53 -2.97 16.19
C THR A 144 -16.24 -4.30 15.90
N LYS A 145 -17.17 -4.34 14.93
CA LYS A 145 -17.96 -5.53 14.61
C LYS A 145 -17.52 -6.26 13.35
N LEU A 146 -16.57 -5.72 12.57
CA LEU A 146 -16.06 -6.41 11.38
C LEU A 146 -14.54 -6.56 11.39
N LEU A 147 -13.80 -5.54 11.80
CA LEU A 147 -12.34 -5.53 11.68
C LEU A 147 -11.62 -5.91 12.98
N LEU A 148 -12.22 -5.67 14.14
CA LEU A 148 -11.67 -6.03 15.46
C LEU A 148 -12.46 -7.16 16.12
N VAL A 149 -13.04 -8.06 15.32
CA VAL A 149 -13.80 -9.20 15.84
C VAL A 149 -12.84 -10.32 16.21
N GLY A 150 -12.81 -10.68 17.49
CA GLY A 150 -11.99 -11.79 18.00
C GLY A 150 -10.67 -11.31 18.60
N ASP A 151 -9.71 -12.22 18.64
CA ASP A 151 -8.36 -11.93 19.12
C ASP A 151 -7.54 -11.19 18.03
N ALA A 152 -6.40 -10.61 18.43
CA ALA A 152 -5.49 -9.99 17.49
C ALA A 152 -5.02 -10.99 16.41
N ASP A 153 -4.77 -10.48 15.20
CA ASP A 153 -4.21 -11.27 14.11
C ASP A 153 -2.92 -11.98 14.55
N ALA A 154 -2.75 -13.23 14.09
CA ALA A 154 -1.53 -13.99 14.36
C ALA A 154 -0.32 -13.31 13.69
N THR A 155 0.65 -12.89 14.49
CA THR A 155 1.91 -12.27 14.03
C THR A 155 3.12 -13.15 14.33
N GLY A 156 4.33 -12.70 13.96
CA GLY A 156 5.58 -13.43 14.23
C GLY A 156 5.91 -14.53 13.21
N GLN A 157 5.21 -14.56 12.07
CA GLN A 157 5.51 -15.48 10.98
C GLN A 157 6.80 -15.06 10.24
N ILE A 158 7.54 -16.04 9.73
CA ILE A 158 8.71 -15.79 8.88
C ILE A 158 8.22 -15.42 7.49
N GLY A 159 8.39 -14.15 7.12
CA GLY A 159 8.11 -13.69 5.78
C GLY A 159 8.55 -12.26 5.56
N PHE A 160 8.65 -11.90 4.29
CA PHE A 160 8.86 -10.52 3.86
C PHE A 160 7.85 -10.16 2.78
N LEU A 161 7.57 -8.86 2.69
CA LEU A 161 6.65 -8.30 1.71
C LEU A 161 7.42 -7.74 0.52
N PHE A 162 6.77 -7.69 -0.62
CA PHE A 162 7.11 -6.80 -1.73
C PHE A 162 5.83 -6.37 -2.42
N SER A 163 5.85 -5.23 -3.09
CA SER A 163 4.63 -4.65 -3.63
C SER A 163 4.84 -3.80 -4.86
N ARG A 164 3.75 -3.54 -5.58
CA ARG A 164 3.70 -2.54 -6.67
C ARG A 164 2.39 -1.80 -6.67
N LEU A 165 2.45 -0.53 -7.08
CA LEU A 165 1.29 0.28 -7.40
C LEU A 165 0.89 0.07 -8.85
N PHE A 166 -0.41 -0.02 -9.11
CA PHE A 166 -0.95 -0.15 -10.46
C PHE A 166 -1.97 0.94 -10.77
N SER A 167 -1.82 1.53 -11.94
CA SER A 167 -2.52 2.71 -12.42
C SER A 167 -3.93 2.38 -12.87
N ARG A 168 -4.78 3.41 -12.88
CA ARG A 168 -6.10 3.31 -13.52
C ARG A 168 -5.99 2.98 -15.01
N ASP A 169 -5.02 3.56 -15.68
CA ASP A 169 -4.86 3.44 -17.13
C ASP A 169 -4.53 1.99 -17.50
N LEU A 170 -3.65 1.33 -16.73
CA LEU A 170 -3.42 -0.11 -16.87
C LEU A 170 -4.70 -0.91 -16.66
N LEU A 171 -5.42 -0.69 -15.56
CA LEU A 171 -6.58 -1.52 -15.20
C LEU A 171 -7.79 -1.29 -16.12
N THR A 172 -7.79 -0.23 -16.91
CA THR A 172 -8.88 0.10 -17.84
C THR A 172 -8.50 -0.03 -19.31
N SER A 173 -7.23 -0.30 -19.62
CA SER A 173 -6.80 -0.61 -20.98
C SER A 173 -7.33 -1.99 -21.42
N GLU A 174 -7.40 -2.19 -22.73
CA GLU A 174 -7.91 -3.43 -23.33
C GLU A 174 -7.11 -4.67 -22.90
N ASP A 175 -5.79 -4.54 -22.79
CA ASP A 175 -4.85 -5.62 -22.53
C ASP A 175 -4.27 -5.61 -21.10
N GLY A 176 -4.36 -4.50 -20.38
CA GLY A 176 -3.68 -4.29 -19.10
C GLY A 176 -4.09 -5.26 -18.00
N PRO A 177 -5.40 -5.50 -17.76
CA PRO A 177 -5.84 -6.52 -16.81
C PRO A 177 -5.33 -7.94 -17.17
N ALA A 178 -5.22 -8.24 -18.47
CA ALA A 178 -4.69 -9.53 -18.93
C ALA A 178 -3.17 -9.61 -18.72
N ARG A 179 -2.41 -8.53 -18.96
CA ARG A 179 -0.98 -8.43 -18.65
C ARG A 179 -0.69 -8.60 -17.16
N LEU A 180 -1.48 -7.95 -16.30
CA LEU A 180 -1.34 -8.08 -14.85
C LEU A 180 -1.65 -9.51 -14.38
N SER A 181 -2.82 -10.04 -14.75
CA SER A 181 -3.22 -11.40 -14.33
C SER A 181 -2.28 -12.49 -14.86
N SER A 182 -1.81 -12.37 -16.12
CA SER A 182 -0.83 -13.31 -16.69
C SER A 182 0.56 -13.18 -16.07
N THR A 183 0.90 -12.03 -15.47
CA THR A 183 2.14 -11.87 -14.73
C THR A 183 2.05 -12.51 -13.36
N ILE A 184 0.96 -12.25 -12.64
CA ILE A 184 0.68 -12.84 -11.32
C ILE A 184 0.58 -14.37 -11.39
N SER A 185 0.07 -14.92 -12.50
CA SER A 185 -0.05 -16.37 -12.69
C SER A 185 1.28 -17.10 -12.92
N LYS A 186 2.37 -16.38 -13.24
CA LYS A 186 3.72 -16.95 -13.38
C LYS A 186 4.38 -17.24 -12.03
N PHE A 187 3.89 -16.63 -10.95
CA PHE A 187 4.44 -16.80 -9.62
C PHE A 187 4.23 -18.23 -9.11
N ARG A 188 5.22 -18.75 -8.40
CA ARG A 188 5.11 -20.04 -7.72
C ARG A 188 4.69 -19.78 -6.28
N TYR A 189 3.47 -20.21 -5.95
CA TYR A 189 2.90 -20.07 -4.62
C TYR A 189 3.12 -21.34 -3.81
N THR A 190 3.48 -21.18 -2.55
CA THR A 190 3.42 -22.25 -1.55
C THR A 190 2.04 -22.26 -0.87
N PRO A 191 1.57 -23.40 -0.35
CA PRO A 191 0.27 -23.49 0.30
C PRO A 191 0.11 -22.48 1.44
N GLY A 192 -0.98 -21.70 1.40
CA GLY A 192 -1.27 -20.65 2.37
C GLY A 192 -0.71 -19.26 2.02
N GLU A 193 0.17 -19.12 1.02
CA GLU A 193 0.59 -17.79 0.57
C GLU A 193 -0.56 -17.00 -0.05
N ALA A 194 -0.66 -15.74 0.37
CA ALA A 194 -1.68 -14.81 -0.09
C ALA A 194 -1.07 -13.67 -0.90
N VAL A 195 -1.82 -13.22 -1.89
CA VAL A 195 -1.64 -11.93 -2.55
C VAL A 195 -2.75 -11.02 -2.05
N ALA A 196 -2.39 -9.89 -1.46
CA ALA A 196 -3.34 -8.91 -1.00
C ALA A 196 -3.34 -7.73 -1.96
N GLY A 197 -4.48 -7.46 -2.59
CA GLY A 197 -4.68 -6.23 -3.33
C GLY A 197 -5.47 -5.24 -2.49
N ILE A 198 -4.94 -4.05 -2.36
CA ILE A 198 -5.53 -2.98 -1.58
C ILE A 198 -6.04 -1.92 -2.57
N VAL A 199 -7.35 -1.69 -2.55
CA VAL A 199 -8.03 -0.64 -3.33
C VAL A 199 -7.94 0.64 -2.50
N VAL A 200 -6.74 1.23 -2.49
CA VAL A 200 -6.33 2.40 -1.69
C VAL A 200 -6.18 3.68 -2.51
N GLY A 201 -6.36 3.59 -3.83
CA GLY A 201 -6.33 4.72 -4.76
C GLY A 201 -7.71 5.11 -5.28
N GLY A 202 -7.72 5.95 -6.31
CA GLY A 202 -8.96 6.41 -6.96
C GLY A 202 -9.29 7.88 -6.67
N VAL A 203 -10.57 8.22 -6.79
CA VAL A 203 -11.02 9.62 -6.97
C VAL A 203 -10.46 10.58 -5.92
N ALA A 204 -10.57 10.26 -4.63
CA ALA A 204 -10.11 11.16 -3.56
C ALA A 204 -8.59 11.40 -3.56
N VAL A 205 -7.78 10.34 -3.68
CA VAL A 205 -6.32 10.44 -3.67
C VAL A 205 -5.81 11.06 -4.97
N ALA A 206 -6.46 10.78 -6.10
CA ALA A 206 -6.16 11.38 -7.39
C ALA A 206 -6.54 12.87 -7.44
N GLU A 207 -7.66 13.27 -6.81
CA GLU A 207 -8.10 14.67 -6.73
C GLU A 207 -7.12 15.59 -5.98
N ASN A 208 -6.25 15.03 -5.14
CA ASN A 208 -5.19 15.77 -4.44
C ASN A 208 -4.01 16.13 -5.36
N ALA A 209 -3.91 15.53 -6.56
CA ALA A 209 -2.86 15.85 -7.52
C ALA A 209 -2.84 17.36 -7.84
N GLY A 210 -1.68 17.99 -7.67
CA GLY A 210 -1.50 19.43 -7.89
C GLY A 210 -2.20 20.35 -6.87
N LYS A 211 -2.90 19.80 -5.87
CA LYS A 211 -3.58 20.57 -4.81
C LYS A 211 -2.92 20.39 -3.45
N VAL A 212 -2.32 19.23 -3.20
CA VAL A 212 -1.65 18.91 -1.94
C VAL A 212 -0.17 18.65 -2.21
N ASP A 213 0.70 19.47 -1.62
CA ASP A 213 2.16 19.23 -1.62
C ASP A 213 2.53 18.35 -0.43
N SER A 214 2.96 17.12 -0.71
CA SER A 214 3.44 16.15 0.27
C SER A 214 4.52 15.26 -0.35
N ALA A 215 5.32 14.61 0.50
CA ALA A 215 6.40 13.72 0.08
C ALA A 215 5.93 12.36 -0.44
N LEU A 216 4.62 12.10 -0.41
CA LEU A 216 4.02 10.87 -0.94
C LEU A 216 4.47 10.63 -2.38
N ASN A 217 4.82 9.38 -2.72
CA ASN A 217 5.19 9.02 -4.09
C ASN A 217 4.11 9.52 -5.08
N PRO A 218 4.45 10.34 -6.09
CA PRO A 218 3.48 10.87 -7.05
C PRO A 218 2.62 9.80 -7.74
N ALA A 219 3.12 8.57 -7.85
CA ALA A 219 2.38 7.45 -8.42
C ALA A 219 1.07 7.14 -7.64
N TRP A 220 0.99 7.44 -6.34
CA TRP A 220 -0.25 7.32 -5.57
C TRP A 220 -1.41 8.12 -6.15
N ARG A 221 -1.11 9.23 -6.85
CA ARG A 221 -2.13 10.07 -7.50
C ARG A 221 -2.72 9.43 -8.75
N LYS A 222 -2.06 8.43 -9.32
CA LYS A 222 -2.48 7.67 -10.50
C LYS A 222 -2.96 6.25 -10.17
N ALA A 223 -2.49 5.71 -9.04
CA ALA A 223 -2.76 4.35 -8.61
C ALA A 223 -4.25 4.15 -8.28
N VAL A 224 -4.74 2.94 -8.56
CA VAL A 224 -6.06 2.45 -8.13
C VAL A 224 -5.89 1.29 -7.15
N VAL A 225 -4.94 0.40 -7.43
CA VAL A 225 -4.64 -0.74 -6.58
C VAL A 225 -3.17 -0.75 -6.21
N HIS A 226 -2.91 -1.05 -4.94
CA HIS A 226 -1.63 -1.42 -4.41
C HIS A 226 -1.66 -2.93 -4.18
N ILE A 227 -0.75 -3.71 -4.77
CA ILE A 227 -0.73 -5.16 -4.56
C ILE A 227 0.51 -5.55 -3.77
N VAL A 228 0.26 -6.23 -2.64
CA VAL A 228 1.25 -6.83 -1.74
C VAL A 228 1.36 -8.32 -2.03
N TYR A 229 2.60 -8.78 -2.07
CA TYR A 229 3.00 -10.16 -2.23
C TYR A 229 3.83 -10.58 -1.03
N VAL A 230 3.65 -11.82 -0.60
CA VAL A 230 4.38 -12.41 0.52
C VAL A 230 5.33 -13.48 -0.02
N ARG A 231 6.55 -13.53 0.51
CA ARG A 231 7.43 -14.69 0.42
C ARG A 231 7.87 -15.10 1.81
N SER A 232 8.07 -16.40 1.96
CA SER A 232 8.51 -17.02 3.21
C SER A 232 9.57 -18.07 2.95
N TRP A 233 10.12 -18.61 4.03
CA TRP A 233 10.98 -19.78 4.01
C TRP A 233 10.79 -20.56 5.31
N SER A 234 11.27 -21.81 5.34
CA SER A 234 11.22 -22.66 6.54
C SER A 234 12.01 -22.04 7.69
N PRO A 235 11.56 -22.15 8.96
CA PRO A 235 12.35 -21.75 10.12
C PRO A 235 13.74 -22.38 10.20
N ASN A 236 13.92 -23.54 9.57
CA ASN A 236 15.20 -24.25 9.51
C ASN A 236 15.99 -23.97 8.20
N ALA A 237 15.55 -23.02 7.37
CA ALA A 237 16.22 -22.69 6.12
C ALA A 237 17.62 -22.12 6.39
N THR A 238 18.60 -22.65 5.68
CA THR A 238 19.97 -22.15 5.64
C THR A 238 20.02 -20.74 5.04
N LEU A 239 21.09 -19.99 5.32
CA LEU A 239 21.28 -18.65 4.74
C LEU A 239 21.27 -18.68 3.20
N SER A 240 21.80 -19.74 2.59
CA SER A 240 21.80 -19.88 1.12
C SER A 240 20.39 -20.06 0.56
N GLU A 241 19.52 -20.80 1.25
CA GLU A 241 18.11 -20.95 0.85
C GLU A 241 17.34 -19.64 1.01
N GLN A 242 17.57 -18.91 2.10
CA GLN A 242 16.96 -17.59 2.31
C GLN A 242 17.39 -16.59 1.21
N GLN A 243 18.69 -16.57 0.89
CA GLN A 243 19.23 -15.75 -0.20
C GLN A 243 18.67 -16.16 -1.56
N ALA A 244 18.43 -17.44 -1.82
CA ALA A 244 17.82 -17.90 -3.06
C ALA A 244 16.39 -17.34 -3.24
N VAL A 245 15.60 -17.28 -2.16
CA VAL A 245 14.26 -16.66 -2.18
C VAL A 245 14.34 -15.17 -2.48
N ILE A 246 15.22 -14.44 -1.77
CA ILE A 246 15.44 -12.99 -1.98
C ILE A 246 15.90 -12.72 -3.42
N LYS A 247 16.84 -13.52 -3.93
CA LYS A 247 17.38 -13.39 -5.29
C LYS A 247 16.30 -13.69 -6.34
N ASN A 248 15.43 -14.68 -6.11
CA ASN A 248 14.31 -14.93 -7.02
C ASN A 248 13.33 -13.75 -7.08
N VAL A 249 13.03 -13.12 -5.95
CA VAL A 249 12.23 -11.88 -5.96
C VAL A 249 12.96 -10.79 -6.73
N THR A 250 14.22 -10.54 -6.40
CA THR A 250 15.04 -9.45 -6.99
C THR A 250 15.21 -9.59 -8.50
N ASP A 251 15.56 -10.78 -8.98
CA ASP A 251 16.00 -10.99 -10.35
C ASP A 251 14.86 -11.43 -11.30
N VAL A 252 13.74 -11.91 -10.75
CA VAL A 252 12.67 -12.55 -11.54
C VAL A 252 11.32 -11.91 -11.29
N GLU A 253 10.82 -11.97 -10.06
CA GLU A 253 9.43 -11.58 -9.77
C GLU A 253 9.24 -10.06 -9.80
N LEU A 254 10.21 -9.32 -9.29
CA LEU A 254 10.17 -7.86 -9.24
C LEU A 254 10.26 -7.24 -10.65
N PRO A 255 11.19 -7.66 -11.54
CA PRO A 255 11.23 -7.18 -12.92
C PRO A 255 9.95 -7.53 -13.71
N TRP A 256 9.35 -8.70 -13.46
CA TRP A 256 8.07 -9.04 -14.09
C TRP A 256 6.97 -8.06 -13.71
N LEU A 257 6.84 -7.71 -12.42
CA LEU A 257 5.84 -6.76 -11.96
C LEU A 257 6.11 -5.34 -12.45
N GLN A 258 7.38 -4.90 -12.45
CA GLN A 258 7.78 -3.59 -12.98
C GLN A 258 7.43 -3.45 -14.47
N GLY A 259 7.52 -4.54 -15.24
CA GLY A 259 7.20 -4.53 -16.66
C GLY A 259 5.70 -4.43 -17.00
N VAL A 260 4.79 -4.60 -16.03
CA VAL A 260 3.34 -4.63 -16.31
C VAL A 260 2.80 -3.28 -16.76
N GLU A 261 3.22 -2.19 -16.12
CA GLU A 261 2.82 -0.81 -16.48
C GLU A 261 3.49 -0.31 -17.78
N GLY A 262 4.50 -1.03 -18.28
CA GLY A 262 5.26 -0.64 -19.45
C GLY A 262 6.22 0.51 -19.14
N ALA A 263 6.04 1.65 -19.80
CA ALA A 263 6.95 2.81 -19.65
C ALA A 263 6.70 3.62 -18.38
N ASP A 264 5.52 3.49 -17.77
CA ASP A 264 5.16 4.22 -16.56
C ASP A 264 5.75 3.55 -15.32
N ASN A 265 6.59 4.28 -14.58
CA ASN A 265 7.14 3.79 -13.32
C ASN A 265 6.21 4.16 -12.15
N MET A 266 5.38 3.21 -11.73
CA MET A 266 4.41 3.40 -10.65
C MET A 266 4.99 3.16 -9.25
N GLY A 267 6.19 2.57 -9.13
CA GLY A 267 6.84 2.35 -7.84
C GLY A 267 6.10 1.38 -6.89
N ALA A 268 6.37 1.53 -5.59
CA ALA A 268 5.91 0.66 -4.52
C ALA A 268 5.62 1.44 -3.24
N TYR A 269 4.88 0.82 -2.31
CA TYR A 269 4.56 1.45 -1.03
C TYR A 269 5.61 1.07 0.02
N VAL A 270 6.38 2.04 0.47
CA VAL A 270 7.52 1.85 1.40
C VAL A 270 7.19 1.04 2.66
N ASN A 271 5.98 1.14 3.22
CA ASN A 271 5.60 0.40 4.42
C ASN A 271 5.31 -1.09 4.18
N GLU A 272 5.04 -1.48 2.93
CA GLU A 272 4.73 -2.85 2.51
C GLU A 272 5.61 -3.25 1.31
N ALA A 273 6.88 -2.82 1.33
CA ALA A 273 7.82 -2.96 0.23
C ALA A 273 8.92 -3.99 0.50
N PHE A 274 9.67 -4.28 -0.58
CA PHE A 274 10.79 -5.20 -0.55
C PHE A 274 11.98 -4.59 0.21
N GLY A 275 12.41 -5.24 1.30
CA GLY A 275 13.55 -4.80 2.10
C GLY A 275 14.90 -4.81 1.36
N TRP A 276 14.95 -5.39 0.15
CA TRP A 276 16.11 -5.41 -0.73
C TRP A 276 15.84 -4.71 -2.07
N GLU A 277 14.85 -3.81 -2.14
CA GLU A 277 14.55 -3.03 -3.35
C GLU A 277 15.83 -2.34 -3.88
N PRO A 278 16.34 -2.72 -5.07
CA PRO A 278 17.61 -2.19 -5.57
C PRO A 278 17.55 -0.69 -5.84
N ASN A 279 16.46 -0.24 -6.45
CA ASN A 279 16.20 1.16 -6.82
C ASN A 279 15.16 1.78 -5.89
N PHE A 280 15.39 1.65 -4.57
CA PHE A 280 14.41 2.03 -3.55
C PHE A 280 14.05 3.52 -3.60
N GLN A 281 15.00 4.39 -3.94
CA GLN A 281 14.79 5.84 -4.05
C GLN A 281 13.64 6.17 -5.02
N GLU A 282 13.78 5.66 -6.24
CA GLU A 282 12.80 5.84 -7.31
C GLU A 282 11.51 5.06 -7.01
N SER A 283 11.64 3.83 -6.51
CA SER A 283 10.48 2.98 -6.24
C SER A 283 9.58 3.55 -5.15
N PHE A 284 10.15 4.11 -4.08
CA PHE A 284 9.40 4.52 -2.91
C PHE A 284 9.01 6.00 -2.93
N TRP A 285 9.76 6.86 -3.60
CA TRP A 285 9.47 8.30 -3.63
C TRP A 285 9.53 8.93 -5.03
N GLY A 286 10.09 8.25 -6.02
CA GLY A 286 10.22 8.76 -7.39
C GLY A 286 10.90 10.13 -7.43
N SER A 287 10.29 11.06 -8.16
CA SER A 287 10.79 12.43 -8.31
C SER A 287 10.91 13.23 -6.99
N ASN A 288 10.29 12.77 -5.90
CA ASN A 288 10.41 13.43 -4.59
C ASN A 288 11.73 13.14 -3.89
N TYR A 289 12.46 12.09 -4.29
CA TYR A 289 13.64 11.63 -3.57
C TYR A 289 14.74 12.69 -3.38
N PRO A 290 15.14 13.47 -4.42
CA PRO A 290 16.19 14.47 -4.25
C PRO A 290 15.85 15.54 -3.19
N ARG A 291 14.57 15.95 -3.11
CA ARG A 291 14.09 16.91 -2.10
C ARG A 291 14.11 16.28 -0.71
N LEU A 292 13.66 15.02 -0.58
CA LEU A 292 13.72 14.27 0.67
C LEU A 292 15.15 14.13 1.19
N TYR A 293 16.09 13.75 0.32
CA TYR A 293 17.49 13.61 0.68
C TYR A 293 18.09 14.94 1.16
N SER A 294 17.82 16.04 0.45
CA SER A 294 18.22 17.39 0.89
C SER A 294 17.71 17.74 2.30
N ILE A 295 16.44 17.45 2.58
CA ILE A 295 15.84 17.71 3.91
C ILE A 295 16.48 16.82 4.97
N LYS A 296 16.76 15.54 4.66
CA LYS A 296 17.48 14.63 5.55
C LYS A 296 18.84 15.21 5.95
N GLN A 297 19.63 15.69 4.99
CA GLN A 297 20.94 16.28 5.27
C GLN A 297 20.86 17.58 6.08
N LYS A 298 19.75 18.32 6.01
CA LYS A 298 19.51 19.51 6.84
C LYS A 298 19.20 19.14 8.30
N TRP A 299 18.32 18.17 8.52
CA TRP A 299 17.79 17.85 9.85
C TRP A 299 18.56 16.78 10.61
N ASP A 300 19.34 15.97 9.89
CA ASP A 300 20.19 14.92 10.44
C ASP A 300 21.44 14.69 9.58
N PRO A 301 22.38 15.66 9.54
CA PRO A 301 23.62 15.58 8.74
C PRO A 301 24.57 14.46 9.22
N ASP A 302 24.51 14.15 10.52
CA ASP A 302 25.32 13.12 11.14
C ASP A 302 24.71 11.72 10.98
N GLY A 303 23.51 11.63 10.41
CA GLY A 303 22.84 10.36 10.12
C GLY A 303 22.60 9.55 11.38
N LEU A 304 22.13 10.19 12.44
CA LEU A 304 21.74 9.54 13.69
C LEU A 304 20.55 8.59 13.47
N PHE A 305 19.59 8.98 12.62
CA PHE A 305 18.39 8.21 12.33
C PHE A 305 18.56 7.45 11.02
N ILE A 306 18.84 6.15 11.11
CA ILE A 306 19.03 5.29 9.93
C ILE A 306 18.01 4.17 9.98
N ALA A 307 17.38 3.93 8.85
CA ALA A 307 16.54 2.77 8.63
C ALA A 307 16.82 2.21 7.24
N ARG A 308 16.83 0.88 7.12
CA ARG A 308 17.16 0.17 5.89
C ARG A 308 16.25 0.63 4.74
N ARG A 309 16.86 1.03 3.62
CA ARG A 309 16.15 1.52 2.42
C ARG A 309 15.21 2.69 2.70
N MET A 310 15.54 3.52 3.70
CA MET A 310 14.92 4.82 3.96
C MET A 310 15.77 5.96 3.38
N VAL A 311 15.21 7.16 3.33
CA VAL A 311 15.91 8.35 2.81
C VAL A 311 17.26 8.54 3.51
N GLY A 312 18.34 8.58 2.71
CA GLY A 312 19.71 8.76 3.20
C GLY A 312 20.40 7.48 3.69
N SER A 313 19.74 6.32 3.63
CA SER A 313 20.35 5.04 4.02
C SER A 313 21.48 4.59 3.09
N GLU A 314 21.54 5.11 1.86
CA GLU A 314 22.60 4.86 0.89
C GLU A 314 23.97 5.46 1.28
N ASP A 315 23.99 6.35 2.27
CA ASP A 315 25.24 6.88 2.84
C ASP A 315 25.91 5.86 3.79
N TRP A 316 25.28 4.70 4.01
CA TRP A 316 25.68 3.65 4.94
C TRP A 316 25.73 2.27 4.28
N ASP A 317 26.45 1.34 4.88
CA ASP A 317 26.45 -0.06 4.48
C ASP A 317 25.08 -0.73 4.65
N ASP A 318 24.91 -1.92 4.07
CA ASP A 318 23.64 -2.66 4.13
C ASP A 318 23.22 -3.04 5.56
N GLN A 319 24.14 -2.96 6.54
CA GLN A 319 23.86 -3.17 7.96
C GLN A 319 23.52 -1.87 8.71
N GLY A 320 23.71 -0.71 8.08
CA GLY A 320 23.54 0.61 8.69
C GLY A 320 24.61 0.93 9.74
N LEU A 321 25.78 0.29 9.69
CA LEU A 321 26.82 0.40 10.73
C LEU A 321 27.96 1.34 10.34
N CYS A 322 28.41 1.29 9.09
CA CYS A 322 29.51 2.12 8.60
C CYS A 322 29.06 3.06 7.49
N ARG A 323 29.57 4.29 7.51
CA ARG A 323 29.40 5.24 6.39
C ARG A 323 30.20 4.76 5.19
N ILE A 324 29.59 4.83 4.00
CA ILE A 324 30.27 4.56 2.73
C ILE A 324 30.80 5.89 2.17
N ALA A 325 32.07 5.92 1.78
CA ALA A 325 32.63 7.07 1.08
C ALA A 325 32.00 7.20 -0.32
N LYS A 326 31.55 8.41 -0.67
CA LYS A 326 31.06 8.74 -2.02
C LYS A 326 32.19 8.97 -3.01
#